data_AF-A0ABD0N866-F1
#
_entry.id   AF-A0ABD0N866-F1
#
_cell.length_a   1.000
_cell.length_b   1.000
_cell.length_c   1.000
_cell.angle_alpha   90.00
_cell.angle_beta   90.00
_cell.angle_gamma   90.00
#
_symmetry.space_group_name_H-M   'P 1'
#
loop_
_entity.id
_entity.type
_entity.pdbx_description
1 polymer ?
#
loop_
_entity_poly.entity_id
_entity_poly.type
_entity_poly.pdbx_seq_one_letter_code
_entity_poly.pdbx_strand_id
1 'polypeptide(L)'
;KPENYDIWYESKFEECDKEACLSFSKDMLCSRVTVDHNYYAICQNLLSRYAMWRGSSGGLLHDPPPHIAKDGQLEALLDECANPKKRYGRFQAAKELREYLTQLSGTA
;
A
#
# COMPACT_ATOMS: atom_id res chain seq x y z
N LYS A 1 -10.95 6.69 -26.55
CA LYS A 1 -10.49 6.79 -25.14
C LYS A 1 -11.72 6.81 -24.26
N PRO A 2 -11.88 5.87 -23.31
CA PRO A 2 -13.01 5.86 -22.38
C PRO A 2 -13.13 7.19 -21.63
N GLU A 3 -14.34 7.47 -21.15
CA GLU A 3 -14.56 8.56 -20.19
C GLU A 3 -13.65 8.36 -18.97
N ASN A 4 -13.07 9.44 -18.44
CA ASN A 4 -12.15 9.44 -17.29
C ASN A 4 -10.80 8.74 -17.48
N TYR A 5 -10.39 8.37 -18.70
CA TYR A 5 -9.16 7.59 -18.90
C TYR A 5 -7.88 8.23 -18.34
N ASP A 6 -7.74 9.57 -18.39
CA ASP A 6 -6.60 10.29 -17.80
C ASP A 6 -6.73 10.55 -16.30
N ILE A 7 -7.89 10.27 -15.71
CA ILE A 7 -8.13 10.51 -14.31
C ILE A 7 -7.55 9.33 -13.53
N TRP A 8 -6.59 9.64 -12.67
CA TRP A 8 -5.96 8.65 -11.82
C TRP A 8 -6.99 8.04 -10.86
N TYR A 9 -6.84 6.74 -10.60
CA TYR A 9 -7.64 6.03 -9.62
C TYR A 9 -6.80 5.53 -8.46
N GLU A 10 -7.21 5.94 -7.27
CA GLU A 10 -6.71 5.42 -6.01
C GLU A 10 -7.79 4.52 -5.42
N SER A 11 -7.45 3.25 -5.21
CA SER A 11 -8.37 2.23 -4.69
C SER A 11 -8.79 2.60 -3.27
N LYS A 12 -10.07 2.40 -2.94
CA LYS A 12 -10.57 2.73 -1.61
C LYS A 12 -9.96 1.79 -0.58
N PHE A 13 -9.65 2.33 0.59
CA PHE A 13 -9.36 1.51 1.75
C PHE A 13 -10.64 0.79 2.19
N GLU A 14 -10.53 -0.51 2.41
CA GLU A 14 -11.62 -1.33 2.94
C GLU A 14 -11.20 -1.92 4.29
N GLU A 15 -12.03 -1.71 5.31
CA GLU A 15 -11.94 -2.42 6.58
C GLU A 15 -12.47 -3.84 6.33
N CYS A 16 -11.55 -4.78 6.14
CA CYS A 16 -11.86 -6.16 5.86
C CYS A 16 -11.61 -7.03 7.09
N ASP A 17 -12.63 -7.77 7.53
CA ASP A 17 -12.52 -8.76 8.62
C ASP A 17 -12.07 -10.15 8.13
N LYS A 18 -11.60 -10.26 6.88
CA LYS A 18 -11.30 -11.54 6.18
C LYS A 18 -9.92 -11.51 5.54
N GLU A 19 -9.34 -12.70 5.35
CA GLU A 19 -8.09 -12.89 4.60
C GLU A 19 -8.22 -12.35 3.16
N ALA A 20 -7.13 -11.74 2.67
CA ALA A 20 -7.02 -11.22 1.29
C ALA A 20 -8.08 -10.17 0.91
N CYS A 21 -8.04 -9.01 1.58
CA CYS A 21 -8.83 -7.82 1.31
C CYS A 21 -8.49 -7.20 -0.05
N LEU A 22 -9.33 -7.41 -1.07
CA LEU A 22 -9.12 -6.88 -2.41
C LEU A 22 -10.19 -5.83 -2.76
N SER A 23 -9.78 -4.56 -2.92
CA SER A 23 -10.64 -3.50 -3.49
C SER A 23 -10.61 -3.62 -5.02
N PHE A 24 -11.41 -4.54 -5.57
CA PHE A 24 -11.50 -4.78 -7.02
C PHE A 24 -12.65 -3.98 -7.67
N SER A 25 -12.35 -3.25 -8.74
CA SER A 25 -13.37 -2.61 -9.59
C SER A 25 -12.99 -2.76 -11.06
N LYS A 26 -13.70 -3.65 -11.77
CA LYS A 26 -13.52 -3.86 -13.22
C LYS A 26 -13.62 -2.56 -13.99
N ASP A 27 -14.62 -1.74 -13.69
CA ASP A 27 -14.87 -0.50 -14.43
C ASP A 27 -13.70 0.48 -14.28
N MET A 28 -13.17 0.64 -13.06
CA MET A 28 -12.01 1.52 -12.83
C MET A 28 -10.75 1.00 -13.51
N LEU A 29 -10.51 -0.32 -13.46
CA LEU A 29 -9.36 -0.95 -14.10
C LEU A 29 -9.42 -0.89 -15.63
N CYS A 30 -10.61 -0.97 -16.22
CA CYS A 30 -10.77 -0.98 -17.68
C CYS A 30 -10.97 0.42 -18.29
N SER A 31 -11.42 1.41 -17.51
CA SER A 31 -11.67 2.76 -18.02
C SER A 31 -10.50 3.73 -17.85
N ARG A 32 -9.53 3.44 -16.96
CA ARG A 32 -8.45 4.37 -16.56
C ARG A 32 -7.07 3.80 -16.85
N VAL A 33 -6.16 4.67 -17.28
CA VAL A 33 -4.77 4.26 -17.60
C VAL A 33 -3.87 4.20 -16.36
N THR A 34 -4.21 4.96 -15.32
CA THR A 34 -3.41 5.05 -14.09
C THR A 34 -4.24 4.61 -12.90
N VAL A 35 -3.92 3.44 -12.37
CA VAL A 35 -4.60 2.80 -11.25
C VAL A 35 -3.55 2.21 -10.29
N ASP A 36 -3.83 2.23 -8.99
CA ASP A 36 -2.90 1.77 -7.94
C ASP A 36 -3.25 0.41 -7.33
N HIS A 37 -4.12 -0.37 -7.98
CA HIS A 37 -4.71 -1.59 -7.40
C HIS A 37 -3.65 -2.56 -6.85
N ASN A 38 -2.52 -2.71 -7.54
CA ASN A 38 -1.41 -3.55 -7.08
C ASN A 38 -0.69 -2.97 -5.87
N TYR A 39 -0.53 -1.65 -5.79
CA TYR A 39 0.02 -0.99 -4.61
C TYR A 39 -0.92 -1.18 -3.42
N TYR A 40 -2.23 -1.03 -3.62
CA TYR A 40 -3.22 -1.29 -2.57
C TYR A 40 -3.11 -2.74 -2.08
N ALA A 41 -3.15 -3.71 -2.99
CA ALA A 41 -3.12 -5.12 -2.63
C ALA A 41 -1.88 -5.47 -1.79
N ILE A 42 -0.70 -4.98 -2.17
CA ILE A 42 0.55 -5.21 -1.45
C ILE A 42 0.57 -4.48 -0.11
N CYS A 43 0.24 -3.18 -0.09
CA CYS A 43 0.32 -2.39 1.13
C CYS A 43 -0.71 -2.83 2.17
N GLN A 44 -1.96 -3.06 1.77
CA GLN A 44 -3.02 -3.52 2.67
C GLN A 44 -2.78 -4.95 3.16
N ASN A 45 -2.51 -5.90 2.25
CA ASN A 45 -2.57 -7.33 2.60
C ASN A 45 -1.23 -7.96 2.95
N LEU A 46 -0.11 -7.30 2.65
CA LEU A 46 1.20 -7.89 2.84
C LEU A 46 2.09 -7.08 3.77
N LEU A 47 2.14 -5.76 3.62
CA LEU A 47 3.18 -4.96 4.27
C LEU A 47 2.72 -4.27 5.55
N SER A 48 1.52 -3.68 5.55
CA SER A 48 1.05 -2.83 6.65
C SER A 48 0.41 -3.63 7.77
N ARG A 49 0.13 -2.93 8.88
CA ARG A 49 -0.55 -3.49 10.05
C ARG A 49 -1.94 -4.06 9.77
N TYR A 50 -2.57 -3.66 8.66
CA TYR A 50 -3.90 -4.12 8.26
C TYR A 50 -3.89 -5.53 7.65
N ALA A 51 -2.71 -6.07 7.35
CA ALA A 51 -2.58 -7.39 6.78
C ALA A 51 -3.04 -8.47 7.77
N MET A 52 -3.98 -9.30 7.32
CA MET A 52 -4.49 -10.47 8.01
C MET A 52 -4.30 -11.68 7.11
N TRP A 53 -3.33 -12.54 7.45
CA TRP A 53 -3.06 -13.76 6.68
C TRP A 53 -2.79 -14.95 7.60
N ARG A 54 -3.64 -15.98 7.55
CA ARG A 54 -3.47 -17.25 8.26
C ARG A 54 -3.12 -17.12 9.74
N GLY A 55 -3.77 -16.18 10.43
CA GLY A 55 -3.57 -15.94 11.86
C GLY A 55 -2.35 -15.10 12.21
N SER A 56 -1.57 -14.61 11.23
CA SER A 56 -0.63 -13.50 11.47
C SER A 56 -1.33 -12.16 11.28
N SER A 57 -1.13 -11.26 12.24
CA SER A 57 -1.56 -9.86 12.20
C SER A 57 -0.33 -8.97 12.06
N GLY A 58 -0.43 -7.89 11.29
CA GLY A 58 0.58 -6.84 11.27
C GLY A 58 1.37 -6.72 9.96
N GLY A 59 1.29 -7.72 9.07
CA GLY A 59 2.03 -7.73 7.81
C GLY A 59 3.50 -8.13 7.97
N LEU A 60 4.28 -8.14 6.89
CA LEU A 60 5.68 -8.56 6.89
C LEU A 60 6.61 -7.57 7.61
N LEU A 61 6.16 -6.34 7.85
CA LEU A 61 6.97 -5.26 8.40
C LEU A 61 6.46 -4.77 9.77
N HIS A 62 5.75 -5.62 10.52
CA HIS A 62 5.15 -5.28 11.82
C HIS A 62 6.18 -4.98 12.91
N ASP A 63 7.32 -5.67 12.93
CA ASP A 63 8.35 -5.53 13.98
C ASP A 63 9.74 -5.25 13.36
N PRO A 64 9.98 -4.04 12.84
CA PRO A 64 11.29 -3.68 12.29
C PRO A 64 12.33 -3.49 13.42
N PRO A 65 13.65 -3.62 13.12
CA PRO A 65 14.70 -3.34 14.08
C PRO A 65 14.61 -1.91 14.67
N PRO A 66 15.03 -1.68 15.94
CA PRO A 66 14.85 -0.37 16.60
C PRO A 66 15.42 0.83 15.85
N HIS A 67 16.54 0.66 15.13
CA HIS A 67 17.16 1.73 14.36
C HIS A 67 16.35 2.12 13.11
N ILE A 68 15.53 1.21 12.59
CA ILE A 68 14.58 1.47 11.48
C ILE A 68 13.30 2.10 12.03
N ALA A 69 12.82 1.61 13.18
CA ALA A 69 11.60 2.12 13.82
C ALA A 69 11.75 3.55 14.38
N LYS A 70 12.97 3.94 14.76
CA LYS A 70 13.27 5.13 15.57
C LYS A 70 12.58 6.42 15.10
N ASP A 71 12.57 6.67 13.80
CA ASP A 71 12.10 7.94 13.23
C ASP A 71 10.64 7.87 12.75
N GLY A 72 9.98 6.72 12.87
CA GLY A 72 8.59 6.51 12.44
C GLY A 72 8.37 6.57 10.92
N GLN A 73 9.44 6.75 10.12
CA GLN A 73 9.34 6.88 8.67
C GLN A 73 8.71 5.66 8.01
N LEU A 74 9.10 4.44 8.42
CA LEU A 74 8.54 3.21 7.87
C LEU A 74 7.03 3.12 8.13
N GLU A 75 6.59 3.41 9.35
CA GLU A 75 5.18 3.37 9.73
C GLU A 75 4.37 4.40 8.94
N ALA A 76 4.89 5.63 8.80
CA ALA A 76 4.22 6.67 8.03
C ALA A 76 4.05 6.29 6.54
N LEU A 77 5.07 5.66 5.94
CA LEU A 77 5.01 5.16 4.56
C LEU A 77 4.02 4.01 4.40
N LEU A 78 3.98 3.08 5.35
CA LEU A 78 3.03 1.96 5.34
C LEU A 78 1.59 2.43 5.51
N ASP A 79 1.34 3.37 6.43
CA ASP A 79 0.02 3.93 6.69
C ASP A 79 -0.51 4.70 5.48
N GLU A 80 0.30 5.57 4.86
CA GLU A 80 -0.12 6.30 3.66
C GLU A 80 -0.29 5.37 2.46
N CYS A 81 0.52 4.31 2.35
CA CYS A 81 0.37 3.34 1.26
C CYS A 81 -0.91 2.50 1.40
N ALA A 82 -1.28 2.06 2.60
CA ALA A 82 -2.48 1.26 2.81
C ALA A 82 -3.76 2.14 2.79
N ASN A 83 -3.77 3.19 3.61
CA ASN A 83 -4.91 4.08 3.84
C ASN A 83 -4.51 5.55 3.58
N PRO A 84 -4.41 5.96 2.30
CA PRO A 84 -3.90 7.27 1.91
C PRO A 84 -4.78 8.39 2.46
N LYS A 85 -4.15 9.37 3.12
CA LYS A 85 -4.82 10.59 3.61
C LYS A 85 -4.70 11.73 2.61
N LYS A 86 -3.69 11.66 1.73
CA LYS A 86 -3.46 12.62 0.65
C LYS A 86 -4.05 12.06 -0.63
N ARG A 87 -4.60 12.95 -1.46
CA ARG A 87 -5.09 12.57 -2.79
C ARG A 87 -3.95 11.97 -3.62
N TYR A 88 -4.13 10.72 -4.07
CA TYR A 88 -3.11 9.96 -4.80
C TYR A 88 -1.85 9.67 -3.98
N GLY A 89 -1.96 9.74 -2.64
CA GLY A 89 -0.86 9.52 -1.71
C GLY A 89 -0.24 8.14 -1.84
N ARG A 90 -1.04 7.12 -2.18
CA ARG A 90 -0.56 5.74 -2.31
C ARG A 90 0.51 5.58 -3.40
N PHE A 91 0.36 6.29 -4.52
CA PHE A 91 1.33 6.22 -5.61
C PHE A 91 2.72 6.68 -5.16
N GLN A 92 2.77 7.81 -4.44
CA GLN A 92 4.03 8.35 -3.94
C GLN A 92 4.57 7.51 -2.78
N ALA A 93 3.71 7.13 -1.84
CA ALA A 93 4.11 6.31 -0.69
C ALA A 93 4.66 4.94 -1.11
N ALA A 94 4.03 4.27 -2.09
CA ALA A 94 4.52 2.99 -2.61
C ALA A 94 5.91 3.11 -3.25
N LYS A 95 6.17 4.21 -3.98
CA LYS A 95 7.47 4.50 -4.58
C LYS A 95 8.53 4.72 -3.49
N GLU A 96 8.26 5.63 -2.56
CA GLU A 96 9.17 5.97 -1.45
C GLU A 96 9.44 4.75 -0.55
N LEU A 97 8.41 3.95 -0.25
CA LEU A 97 8.54 2.72 0.52
C LEU A 97 9.47 1.72 -0.17
N ARG A 98 9.30 1.51 -1.47
CA ARG A 98 10.19 0.61 -2.24
C ARG A 98 11.63 1.11 -2.21
N GLU A 99 11.85 2.41 -2.43
CA GLU A 99 13.18 3.02 -2.40
C GLU A 99 13.83 2.89 -1.02
N TYR A 100 13.09 3.18 0.05
CA TYR A 100 13.53 3.02 1.43
C TYR A 100 13.94 1.58 1.73
N LEU A 101 13.08 0.60 1.43
CA LEU A 101 13.39 -0.83 1.63
C LEU A 101 14.60 -1.28 0.79
N THR A 102 14.75 -0.76 -0.42
CA THR A 102 15.89 -1.07 -1.30
C THR A 102 17.20 -0.57 -0.68
N GLN A 103 17.21 0.65 -0.16
CA GLN A 103 18.39 1.21 0.53
C GLN A 103 18.80 0.38 1.74
N LEU A 104 17.83 -0.11 2.52
CA LEU A 104 18.10 -1.00 3.66
C LEU A 104 18.63 -2.37 3.24
N SER A 105 18.18 -2.90 2.10
CA SER A 105 18.66 -4.18 1.57
C SER A 105 20.05 -4.11 0.92
N GLY A 106 20.45 -2.92 0.43
CA GLY A 106 21.76 -2.68 -0.18
C GLY A 106 22.86 -2.31 0.82
N THR A 107 22.50 -2.08 2.09
CA THR A 107 23.43 -1.83 3.20
C THR A 107 23.69 -3.07 4.06
N ALA A 108 23.17 -4.22 3.67
CA ALA A 108 23.40 -5.53 4.31
C ALA A 108 24.67 -6.23 3.78
#